data_AF-A0A4R4L9A6-F1
#
_entry.id   AF-A0A4R4L9A6-F1
#
_cell.length_a   1.000
_cell.length_b   1.000
_cell.length_c   1.000
_cell.angle_alpha   90.00
_cell.angle_beta   90.00
_cell.angle_gamma   90.00
#
_symmetry.space_group_name_H-M   'P 1'
#
loop_
_entity.id
_entity.type
_entity.pdbx_description
1 polymer ?
#
loop_
_entity_poly.entity_id
_entity_poly.type
_entity_poly.pdbx_seq_one_letter_code
_entity_poly.pdbx_strand_id
1 'polypeptide(L)'
;MQITRRSIATAKGPGDWFTGDVHIDAVTAAAPPPWVTASLVHFMPGARVLFEADEEHWHGAAPDRLMVHLANNEADDQHDVAGSCA
;
A
#
# COMPACT_ATOMS: atom_id res chain seq x y z
N MET A 1 12.49 4.09 24.80
CA MET A 1 12.13 3.09 23.77
C MET A 1 10.75 2.57 24.10
N GLN A 2 9.77 2.77 23.22
CA GLN A 2 8.42 2.21 23.37
C GLN A 2 8.26 1.12 22.31
N ILE A 3 7.86 -0.08 22.72
CA ILE A 3 7.60 -1.21 21.82
C ILE A 3 6.11 -1.46 21.86
N THR A 4 5.41 -1.05 20.81
CA THR A 4 3.99 -1.34 20.65
C THR A 4 3.86 -2.74 20.08
N ARG A 5 3.27 -3.66 20.87
CA ARG A 5 2.89 -4.97 20.34
C ARG A 5 1.63 -4.81 19.50
N ARG A 6 1.52 -5.62 18.46
CA ARG A 6 0.34 -5.68 17.58
C ARG A 6 -0.93 -5.88 18.41
N SER A 7 -1.80 -4.88 18.43
CA SER A 7 -3.09 -4.91 19.15
C SER A 7 -4.30 -4.68 18.24
N ILE A 8 -4.07 -4.25 16.99
CA ILE A 8 -5.09 -4.02 15.97
C ILE A 8 -5.18 -5.26 15.07
N ALA A 9 -6.39 -5.69 14.76
CA ALA A 9 -6.64 -6.82 13.85
C ALA A 9 -6.23 -6.47 12.42
N THR A 10 -5.83 -7.48 11.63
CA THR A 10 -5.63 -7.29 10.18
C THR A 10 -6.94 -6.84 9.56
N ALA A 11 -6.88 -5.81 8.72
CA ALA A 11 -8.02 -5.35 7.95
C ALA A 11 -7.93 -5.83 6.50
N LYS A 12 -9.09 -6.01 5.87
CA LYS A 12 -9.18 -6.20 4.43
C LYS A 12 -8.96 -4.88 3.71
N GLY A 13 -8.19 -4.88 2.61
CA GLY A 13 -8.02 -3.70 1.77
C GLY A 13 -9.36 -3.23 1.17
N PRO A 14 -9.66 -1.91 1.14
CA PRO A 14 -10.86 -1.37 0.49
C PRO A 14 -10.93 -1.73 -1.00
N GLY A 15 -12.09 -2.20 -1.46
CA GLY A 15 -12.28 -2.60 -2.85
C GLY A 15 -12.13 -1.46 -3.87
N ASP A 16 -12.29 -0.21 -3.43
CA ASP A 16 -12.14 0.96 -4.29
C ASP A 16 -10.67 1.24 -4.66
N TRP A 17 -9.72 0.71 -3.88
CA TRP A 17 -8.28 0.90 -4.11
C TRP A 17 -7.56 -0.40 -4.47
N PHE A 18 -8.14 -1.55 -4.10
CA PHE A 18 -7.48 -2.84 -4.24
C PHE A 18 -8.33 -3.82 -5.03
N THR A 19 -7.72 -4.44 -6.04
CA THR A 19 -8.27 -5.61 -6.71
C THR A 19 -7.67 -6.87 -6.12
N GLY A 20 -8.50 -7.88 -5.84
CA GLY A 20 -8.05 -9.19 -5.34
C GLY A 20 -7.86 -9.25 -3.82
N ASP A 21 -7.06 -10.21 -3.36
CA ASP A 21 -6.93 -10.49 -1.94
C ASP A 21 -5.79 -9.69 -1.26
N VAL A 22 -6.09 -8.46 -0.82
CA VAL A 22 -5.17 -7.59 -0.04
C VAL A 22 -5.51 -7.52 1.45
N HIS A 23 -4.49 -7.60 2.31
CA HIS A 23 -4.59 -7.51 3.77
C HIS A 23 -3.68 -6.40 4.32
N ILE A 24 -4.16 -5.62 5.29
CA ILE A 24 -3.47 -4.45 5.83
C ILE A 24 -3.27 -4.61 7.34
N ASP A 25 -2.03 -4.49 7.77
CA ASP A 25 -1.60 -4.50 9.15
C ASP A 25 -1.11 -3.10 9.54
N ALA A 26 -1.79 -2.44 10.49
CA ALA A 26 -1.35 -1.14 11.00
C ALA A 26 -0.02 -1.30 11.77
N VAL A 27 1.03 -0.59 11.35
CA VAL A 27 2.35 -0.61 12.00
C VAL A 27 2.45 0.51 13.02
N THR A 28 2.04 1.73 12.64
CA THR A 28 1.94 2.86 13.56
C THR A 28 0.60 3.55 13.39
N ALA A 29 -0.13 3.64 14.50
CA ALA A 29 -1.28 4.52 14.59
C ALA A 29 -0.80 5.96 14.65
N ALA A 30 -1.51 6.85 13.97
CA ALA A 30 -1.24 8.28 13.98
C ALA A 30 -1.40 8.83 15.42
N ALA A 31 -0.30 9.05 16.16
CA ALA A 31 -0.34 9.74 17.45
C ALA A 31 -0.14 11.26 17.25
N PRO A 32 -0.98 12.13 17.82
CA PRO A 32 -0.89 13.58 17.60
C PRO A 32 0.46 14.21 17.97
N PRO A 33 1.02 15.06 17.10
CA PRO A 33 0.68 15.24 15.68
C PRO A 33 1.35 14.14 14.84
N PRO A 34 0.59 13.32 14.10
CA PRO A 34 1.21 12.28 13.31
C PRO A 34 1.42 12.84 11.90
N TRP A 35 2.67 13.18 11.60
CA TRP A 35 3.07 13.53 10.24
C TRP A 35 3.22 12.28 9.35
N VAL A 36 3.23 11.07 9.94
CA VAL A 36 3.31 9.79 9.21
C VAL A 36 2.43 8.73 9.87
N THR A 37 1.71 8.00 9.04
CA THR A 37 1.17 6.66 9.34
C THR A 37 1.92 5.63 8.52
N ALA A 38 1.99 4.40 9.02
CA ALA A 38 2.58 3.31 8.27
C ALA A 38 1.78 2.03 8.52
N SER A 39 1.60 1.29 7.43
CA SER A 39 0.94 -0.01 7.41
C SER A 39 1.77 -0.97 6.58
N LEU A 40 1.73 -2.25 6.94
CA LEU A 40 2.23 -3.33 6.11
C LEU A 40 1.06 -3.83 5.26
N VAL A 41 1.22 -3.76 3.94
CA VAL A 41 0.20 -4.19 2.98
C VAL A 41 0.65 -5.48 2.32
N HIS A 42 -0.15 -6.53 2.46
CA HIS A 42 0.10 -7.86 1.95
C HIS A 42 -0.76 -8.13 0.72
N PHE A 43 -0.12 -8.29 -0.44
CA PHE A 43 -0.76 -8.66 -1.69
C PHE A 43 -0.69 -10.18 -1.88
N MET A 44 -1.85 -10.84 -1.96
CA MET A 44 -1.89 -12.24 -2.40
C MET A 44 -1.66 -12.33 -3.91
N PRO A 45 -1.31 -13.51 -4.46
CA PRO A 45 -1.05 -13.65 -5.90
C PRO A 45 -2.19 -13.09 -6.77
N GLY A 46 -1.84 -12.19 -7.68
CA GLY A 46 -2.78 -11.52 -8.59
C GLY A 46 -3.51 -10.30 -8.00
N ALA A 47 -3.29 -9.97 -6.72
CA ALA A 47 -3.81 -8.75 -6.12
C ALA A 47 -2.97 -7.53 -6.53
N ARG A 48 -3.60 -6.36 -6.63
CA ARG A 48 -2.93 -5.09 -7.00
C ARG A 48 -3.58 -3.89 -6.34
N VAL A 49 -2.84 -2.79 -6.24
CA VAL A 49 -3.32 -1.47 -5.81
C VAL A 49 -3.51 -0.56 -7.02
N LEU A 50 -4.52 0.30 -6.98
CA LEU A 50 -4.71 1.45 -7.86
C LEU A 50 -4.41 2.73 -7.07
N PHE A 51 -3.76 3.69 -7.70
CA PHE A 51 -3.56 5.04 -7.20
C PHE A 51 -3.80 6.04 -8.32
N GLU A 52 -4.36 7.19 -7.97
CA GLU A 52 -4.76 8.20 -8.94
C GLU A 52 -3.53 8.91 -9.53
N ALA A 53 -3.77 9.64 -10.63
CA ALA A 53 -2.76 10.55 -11.16
C ALA A 53 -2.30 11.55 -10.09
N ASP A 54 -1.03 11.94 -10.16
CA ASP A 54 -0.37 12.86 -9.23
C ASP A 54 -0.31 12.40 -7.76
N GLU A 55 -0.58 11.13 -7.45
CA GLU A 55 -0.37 10.55 -6.12
C GLU A 55 1.04 9.96 -5.98
N GLU A 56 1.72 10.32 -4.88
CA GLU A 56 3.00 9.70 -4.53
C GLU A 56 2.78 8.27 -4.02
N HIS A 57 3.46 7.31 -4.65
CA HIS A 57 3.40 5.90 -4.27
C HIS A 57 4.80 5.31 -4.14
N TRP A 58 5.07 4.64 -3.01
CA TRP A 58 6.38 4.09 -2.69
C TRP A 58 6.26 2.67 -2.15
N HIS A 59 7.28 1.84 -2.37
CA HIS A 59 7.32 0.48 -1.82
C HIS A 59 8.68 0.27 -1.14
N GLY A 60 8.66 -0.44 -0.02
CA GLY A 60 9.86 -0.85 0.69
C GLY A 60 10.20 -2.30 0.41
N ALA A 61 11.48 -2.61 0.33
CA ALA A 61 11.97 -3.98 0.42
C ALA A 61 12.19 -4.37 1.90
N ALA A 62 12.01 -5.65 2.25
CA ALA A 62 12.42 -6.13 3.56
C ALA A 62 13.96 -6.05 3.69
N PRO A 63 14.53 -5.87 4.89
CA PRO A 63 15.98 -5.68 5.07
C PRO A 63 16.84 -6.82 4.50
N ASP A 64 16.29 -8.03 4.40
CA ASP A 64 16.97 -9.26 3.98
C ASP A 64 16.49 -9.80 2.62
N ARG A 65 15.64 -9.07 1.88
CA ARG A 65 15.06 -9.55 0.61
C ARG A 65 14.91 -8.44 -0.43
N LEU A 66 15.23 -8.76 -1.68
CA LEU A 66 14.85 -7.93 -2.82
C LEU A 66 13.32 -7.95 -2.99
N MET A 67 12.74 -6.79 -3.31
CA MET A 67 11.35 -6.68 -3.75
C MET A 67 11.35 -6.36 -5.25
N VAL A 68 10.57 -7.13 -6.01
CA VAL A 68 10.27 -6.89 -7.42
C VAL A 68 8.76 -6.86 -7.54
N HIS A 69 8.24 -5.79 -8.12
CA HIS A 69 6.81 -5.61 -8.39
C HIS A 69 6.62 -5.27 -9.86
N LEU A 70 5.42 -5.56 -10.39
CA LEU A 70 5.02 -5.08 -11.69
C LEU A 70 4.32 -3.73 -11.51
N ALA A 71 4.71 -2.74 -12.33
CA ALA A 71 4.06 -1.44 -12.39
C ALA A 71 3.37 -1.28 -13.75
N ASN A 72 2.10 -0.94 -13.71
CA ASN A 72 1.24 -0.67 -14.85
C ASN A 72 0.85 0.81 -14.81
N ASN A 73 1.15 1.53 -15.88
CA ASN A 73 0.75 2.92 -16.05
C ASN A 73 -0.32 2.98 -17.13
N GLU A 74 -1.52 3.41 -16.76
CA GLU A 74 -2.68 3.50 -17.64
C GLU A 74 -2.79 4.93 -18.19
N ALA A 75 -2.84 5.07 -19.51
CA ALA A 75 -2.81 6.36 -20.19
C ALA A 75 -3.80 6.40 -21.36
N ASP A 76 -4.45 7.54 -21.55
CA ASP A 76 -5.28 7.87 -22.72
C ASP A 76 -5.09 9.35 -23.13
N ASP A 77 -5.83 9.80 -24.16
CA ASP A 77 -5.71 11.17 -24.70
C ASP A 77 -6.47 12.23 -23.87
N GLN A 78 -7.25 11.82 -22.86
CA GLN A 78 -8.18 12.68 -22.12
C GLN A 78 -7.83 12.84 -20.64
N HIS A 79 -6.99 11.97 -20.08
CA HIS A 79 -6.69 11.92 -18.65
C HIS A 79 -5.19 11.83 -18.35
N ASP A 80 -4.80 12.29 -17.17
CA ASP A 80 -3.46 12.07 -16.63
C ASP A 80 -3.22 10.59 -16.29
N VAL A 81 -1.96 10.19 -16.24
CA VAL A 81 -1.57 8.77 -16.12
C VAL A 81 -1.84 8.25 -14.72
N ALA A 82 -2.78 7.32 -14.58
CA ALA A 82 -3.04 6.59 -13.36
C ALA A 82 -2.11 5.36 -13.25
N GLY A 83 -1.88 4.89 -12.03
CA GLY A 83 -0.93 3.81 -11.77
C GLY A 83 -1.54 2.62 -11.04
N SER A 84 -1.00 1.44 -11.32
CA SER A 84 -1.29 0.22 -10.57
C SER A 84 -0.05 -0.63 -10.35
N CYS A 85 0.09 -1.21 -9.15
CA CYS A 85 1.24 -2.04 -8.78
C CYS A 85 0.82 -3.33 -8.08
N ALA A 86 1.59 -4.41 -8.29
CA ALA A 86 1.46 -5.71 -7.63
C ALA A 86 2.81 -6.29 -7.22
#